data_AF-K1TT23-F1
#
_entry.id   AF-K1TT23-F1
#
_cell.length_a   1.000
_cell.length_b   1.000
_cell.length_c   1.000
_cell.angle_alpha   90.00
_cell.angle_beta   90.00
_cell.angle_gamma   90.00
#
_symmetry.space_group_name_H-M   'P 1'
#
loop_
_entity.id
_entity.type
_entity.pdbx_description
1 polymer ?
#
loop_
_entity_poly.entity_id
_entity_poly.type
_entity_poly.pdbx_seq_one_letter_code
_entity_poly.pdbx_strand_id
1 'polypeptide(L)'
;MEAQQKELEFGSSKKKYARPRLSENQVRFWLTRFRKLDPNMKSHRETLINTFVNAVYLYDEKVLITFNYKDGTKIITFDEIAAKDAPEGNGSDLGCFAPPRTPVL
;
A
#
# COMPACT_ATOMS: atom_id res chain seq x y z
N MET A 1 23.11 21.55 37.88
CA MET A 1 22.99 20.11 37.55
C MET A 1 21.71 19.87 36.74
N GLU A 2 21.64 20.38 35.52
CA GLU A 2 20.48 20.19 34.62
C GLU A 2 20.88 19.95 33.15
N ALA A 3 22.15 20.14 32.80
CA ALA A 3 22.65 19.97 31.45
C ALA A 3 22.82 18.49 31.04
N GLN A 4 22.91 17.57 31.99
CA GLN A 4 23.15 16.14 31.71
C GLN A 4 21.87 15.33 31.44
N GLN A 5 20.69 15.80 31.87
CA GLN A 5 19.43 15.07 31.64
C GLN A 5 18.88 15.29 30.22
N LYS A 6 19.14 16.45 29.60
CA LYS A 6 18.67 16.80 28.25
C LYS A 6 19.40 16.05 27.12
N GLU A 7 20.62 15.57 27.35
CA GLU A 7 21.36 14.78 26.36
C GLU A 7 20.91 13.30 26.34
N LEU A 8 20.36 12.79 27.45
CA LEU A 8 19.89 11.41 27.56
C LEU A 8 18.54 11.17 26.84
N GLU A 9 17.67 12.19 26.76
CA GLU A 9 16.41 12.12 26.01
C GLU A 9 16.63 12.19 24.49
N PHE A 10 17.64 12.95 24.02
CA PHE A 10 17.98 13.03 22.60
C PHE A 10 18.65 11.75 22.08
N GLY A 11 19.42 11.06 22.93
CA GLY A 11 20.02 9.77 22.61
C GLY A 11 19.02 8.60 22.49
N SER A 12 17.89 8.68 23.20
CA SER A 12 16.89 7.61 23.24
C SER A 12 15.97 7.58 22.01
N SER A 13 15.75 8.73 21.35
CA SER A 13 14.88 8.82 20.15
C SER A 13 15.58 8.45 18.83
N LYS A 14 16.92 8.52 18.75
CA LYS A 14 17.66 8.11 17.54
C LYS A 14 17.88 6.60 17.42
N LYS A 15 17.91 5.87 18.55
CA LYS A 15 18.11 4.42 18.57
C LYS A 15 16.84 3.60 18.28
N LYS A 16 15.65 4.19 18.41
CA LYS A 16 14.37 3.50 18.13
C LYS A 16 14.00 3.42 16.64
N TYR A 17 14.71 4.14 15.77
CA TYR A 17 14.62 4.01 14.32
C TYR A 17 15.93 3.46 13.74
N ALA A 18 16.51 2.44 14.39
CA ALA A 18 17.49 1.61 13.69
C ALA A 18 16.73 0.87 12.57
N ARG A 19 16.53 1.55 11.43
CA ARG A 19 16.00 0.94 10.22
C ARG A 19 16.85 -0.31 10.00
N PRO A 20 16.26 -1.51 9.98
CA PRO A 20 17.04 -2.72 9.78
C PRO A 20 17.87 -2.51 8.52
N ARG A 21 19.19 -2.62 8.66
CA ARG A 21 20.12 -2.52 7.54
C ARG A 21 20.00 -3.80 6.74
N LEU A 22 18.95 -3.88 5.92
CA LEU A 22 18.75 -4.95 4.97
C LEU A 22 19.74 -4.74 3.81
N SER A 23 20.50 -5.78 3.47
CA SER A 23 21.30 -5.77 2.26
C SER A 23 20.41 -5.88 1.02
N GLU A 24 20.89 -5.43 -0.12
CA GLU A 24 20.18 -5.58 -1.40
C GLU A 24 19.77 -7.04 -1.64
N ASN A 25 20.66 -7.99 -1.37
CA ASN A 25 20.39 -9.42 -1.50
C ASN A 25 19.27 -9.89 -0.57
N GLN A 26 19.19 -9.35 0.65
CA GLN A 26 18.09 -9.66 1.58
C GLN A 26 16.76 -9.09 1.10
N VAL A 27 16.75 -7.85 0.60
CA VAL A 27 15.55 -7.23 0.01
C VAL A 27 15.11 -8.02 -1.22
N ARG A 28 16.03 -8.35 -2.12
CA ARG A 28 15.78 -9.16 -3.32
C ARG A 28 15.23 -10.53 -2.96
N PHE A 29 15.84 -11.21 -1.99
CA PHE A 29 15.37 -12.50 -1.50
C PHE A 29 13.96 -12.40 -0.90
N TRP A 30 13.70 -11.39 -0.07
CA TRP A 30 12.37 -11.17 0.51
C TRP A 30 11.31 -10.89 -0.57
N LEU A 31 11.63 -10.08 -1.58
CA LEU A 31 10.74 -9.83 -2.73
C LEU A 31 10.39 -11.11 -3.50
N THR A 32 11.24 -12.13 -3.51
CA THR A 32 10.91 -13.41 -4.17
C THR A 32 9.70 -14.12 -3.56
N ARG A 33 9.35 -13.82 -2.29
CA ARG A 33 8.18 -14.38 -1.61
C ARG A 33 6.87 -14.02 -2.29
N PHE A 34 6.82 -12.88 -2.97
CA PHE A 34 5.62 -12.39 -3.65
C PHE A 34 5.39 -13.03 -5.03
N ARG A 35 6.39 -13.73 -5.59
CA ARG A 35 6.29 -14.38 -6.92
C ARG A 35 5.24 -15.50 -7.01
N LYS A 36 4.85 -16.06 -5.87
CA LYS A 36 3.86 -17.15 -5.79
C LYS A 36 2.45 -16.65 -5.43
N LEU A 37 2.29 -15.34 -5.21
CA LEU A 37 0.99 -14.76 -4.90
C LEU A 37 0.13 -14.74 -6.17
N ASP A 38 -1.06 -15.32 -6.08
CA ASP A 38 -2.08 -15.28 -7.11
C ASP A 38 -2.97 -14.04 -6.93
N PRO A 39 -3.03 -13.11 -7.92
CA PRO A 39 -3.85 -11.90 -7.84
C PRO A 39 -5.36 -12.17 -7.81
N ASN A 40 -5.81 -13.39 -8.16
CA ASN A 40 -7.24 -13.75 -8.09
C ASN A 40 -7.68 -14.09 -6.65
N MET A 41 -6.73 -14.34 -5.74
CA MET A 41 -7.03 -14.65 -4.35
C MET A 41 -7.05 -13.37 -3.51
N LYS A 42 -8.16 -13.13 -2.81
CA LYS A 42 -8.35 -11.95 -1.96
C LYS A 42 -7.21 -11.75 -0.94
N SER A 43 -6.82 -12.80 -0.22
CA SER A 43 -5.75 -12.76 0.79
C SER A 43 -4.39 -12.39 0.20
N HIS A 44 -4.12 -12.79 -1.03
CA HIS A 44 -2.90 -12.43 -1.74
C HIS A 44 -2.89 -10.97 -2.17
N ARG A 45 -4.02 -10.45 -2.66
CA ARG A 45 -4.20 -9.01 -2.94
C ARG A 45 -4.02 -8.16 -1.68
N GLU A 46 -4.65 -8.56 -0.57
CA GLU A 46 -4.50 -7.89 0.74
C GLU A 46 -3.03 -7.88 1.19
N THR A 47 -2.32 -9.00 1.03
CA THR A 47 -0.89 -9.10 1.36
C THR A 47 -0.06 -8.11 0.54
N LEU A 48 -0.33 -7.98 -0.76
CA LEU A 48 0.34 -7.02 -1.64
C LEU A 48 0.06 -5.58 -1.21
N ILE A 49 -1.20 -5.26 -0.93
CA ILE A 49 -1.63 -3.92 -0.50
C ILE A 49 -0.94 -3.55 0.82
N ASN A 50 -1.05 -4.41 1.84
CA ASN A 50 -0.44 -4.15 3.16
C ASN A 50 1.08 -3.99 3.11
N THR A 51 1.73 -4.62 2.14
CA THR A 51 3.19 -4.56 2.00
C THR A 51 3.63 -3.30 1.25
N PHE A 52 3.02 -3.04 0.09
CA PHE A 52 3.55 -2.05 -0.85
C PHE A 52 2.82 -0.71 -0.82
N VAL A 53 1.58 -0.65 -0.32
CA VAL A 53 0.81 0.59 -0.21
C VAL A 53 1.05 1.22 1.16
N ASN A 54 1.33 2.51 1.14
CA ASN A 54 1.47 3.34 2.33
C ASN A 54 0.15 4.03 2.68
N ALA A 55 -0.49 4.67 1.69
CA ALA A 55 -1.77 5.35 1.87
C ALA A 55 -2.54 5.44 0.55
N VAL A 56 -3.86 5.56 0.66
CA VAL A 56 -4.78 5.80 -0.44
C VAL A 56 -5.59 7.06 -0.14
N TYR A 57 -5.62 8.00 -1.08
CA TYR A 57 -6.45 9.20 -1.00
C TYR A 57 -7.53 9.15 -2.08
N LEU A 58 -8.77 9.35 -1.66
CA LEU A 58 -9.94 9.38 -2.54
C LEU A 58 -10.34 10.83 -2.79
N TYR A 59 -10.53 11.17 -4.06
CA TYR A 59 -11.07 12.43 -4.53
C TYR A 59 -12.27 12.16 -5.45
N ASP A 60 -13.00 13.20 -5.81
CA ASP A 60 -14.23 13.10 -6.62
C ASP A 60 -14.01 12.56 -8.05
N GLU A 61 -12.79 12.67 -8.58
CA GLU A 61 -12.48 12.27 -9.97
C GLU A 61 -11.33 11.26 -10.05
N LYS A 62 -10.64 10.99 -8.93
CA LYS A 62 -9.39 10.24 -8.93
C LYS A 62 -9.06 9.61 -7.59
N VAL A 63 -8.19 8.62 -7.65
CA VAL A 63 -7.54 7.98 -6.50
C VAL A 63 -6.05 8.23 -6.58
N LEU A 64 -5.43 8.57 -5.45
CA LEU A 64 -3.97 8.64 -5.33
C LEU A 64 -3.50 7.49 -4.43
N ILE A 65 -2.66 6.63 -4.98
CA ILE A 65 -2.01 5.55 -4.24
C ILE A 65 -0.58 5.98 -3.98
N THR A 66 -0.18 6.01 -2.71
CA THR A 66 1.21 6.21 -2.29
C THR A 66 1.81 4.87 -1.90
N PHE A 67 2.95 4.52 -2.47
CA PHE A 67 3.65 3.27 -2.25
C PHE A 67 4.84 3.45 -1.30
N ASN A 68 5.26 2.36 -0.66
CA ASN A 68 6.42 2.28 0.22
C ASN A 68 7.77 2.32 -0.52
N TYR A 69 7.93 3.17 -1.54
CA TYR A 69 9.20 3.41 -2.23
C TYR A 69 9.32 4.87 -2.69
N LYS A 70 10.54 5.29 -3.05
CA LYS A 70 10.81 6.68 -3.45
C LYS A 70 10.03 7.05 -4.72
N ASP A 71 9.39 8.21 -4.71
CA ASP A 71 8.57 8.71 -5.84
C ASP A 71 7.40 7.78 -6.20
N GLY A 72 6.92 6.98 -5.24
CA GLY A 72 5.86 6.00 -5.43
C GLY A 72 4.46 6.58 -5.34
N THR A 73 4.16 7.70 -5.98
CA THR A 73 2.76 8.19 -6.07
C THR A 73 2.19 7.89 -7.43
N LYS A 74 1.09 7.14 -7.48
CA LYS A 74 0.33 6.88 -8.71
C LYS A 74 -1.04 7.52 -8.59
N ILE A 75 -1.40 8.30 -9.59
CA ILE A 75 -2.71 8.89 -9.75
C ILE A 75 -3.47 8.02 -10.73
N ILE A 76 -4.69 7.63 -10.37
CA ILE A 76 -5.59 6.85 -11.21
C ILE A 76 -6.91 7.62 -11.29
N THR A 77 -7.35 8.01 -12.48
CA THR A 77 -8.65 8.67 -12.65
C THR A 77 -9.78 7.65 -12.71
N PHE A 78 -11.01 8.04 -12.38
CA PHE A 78 -12.14 7.12 -12.47
C PHE A 78 -12.44 6.68 -13.92
N ASP A 79 -12.16 7.54 -14.89
CA ASP A 79 -12.26 7.20 -16.32
C ASP A 79 -11.28 6.08 -16.72
N GLU A 80 -10.06 6.10 -16.18
CA GLU A 80 -9.06 5.04 -16.40
C GLU A 80 -9.48 3.69 -15.80
N ILE A 81 -10.30 3.70 -14.75
CA ILE A 81 -10.85 2.50 -14.11
C ILE A 81 -12.09 1.99 -14.86
N ALA A 82 -12.92 2.91 -15.37
CA ALA A 82 -14.16 2.60 -16.07
C ALA A 82 -13.94 2.19 -17.54
N ALA A 83 -12.78 2.50 -18.12
CA ALA A 83 -12.44 2.11 -19.47
C ALA A 83 -12.49 0.57 -19.62
N LYS A 84 -13.27 0.09 -20.59
CA LYS A 84 -13.41 -1.36 -20.91
C LYS A 84 -12.08 -2.04 -21.25
N ASP A 85 -11.11 -1.26 -21.72
CA ASP A 85 -9.76 -1.70 -22.08
C ASP A 85 -8.73 -1.32 -21.01
N ALA A 86 -9.17 -1.09 -19.76
CA ALA A 86 -8.25 -0.96 -18.64
C ALA A 86 -7.28 -2.15 -18.68
N PRO A 87 -5.95 -1.91 -18.58
CA PRO A 87 -4.96 -2.96 -18.77
C PRO A 87 -5.30 -4.16 -17.89
N GLU A 88 -5.24 -5.38 -18.42
CA GLU A 88 -5.73 -6.65 -17.82
C GLU A 88 -5.26 -6.91 -16.37
N GLY A 89 -4.31 -6.13 -15.85
CA GLY A 89 -3.85 -6.13 -14.46
C GLY A 89 -4.63 -5.22 -13.47
N ASN A 90 -5.59 -4.41 -13.92
CA ASN A 90 -6.47 -3.60 -13.06
C ASN A 90 -7.70 -4.41 -12.59
N GLY A 91 -7.46 -5.67 -12.19
CA GLY A 91 -8.49 -6.65 -11.82
C GLY A 91 -9.51 -6.07 -10.84
N SER A 92 -10.68 -5.73 -11.39
CA SER A 92 -11.81 -5.18 -10.68
C SER A 92 -12.33 -6.21 -9.68
N ASP A 93 -12.10 -5.99 -8.39
CA ASP A 93 -12.90 -6.63 -7.34
C ASP A 93 -14.34 -6.09 -7.30
N LEU A 94 -14.71 -5.24 -8.26
CA LEU A 94 -16.07 -4.81 -8.56
C LEU A 94 -16.84 -5.91 -9.28
N GLY A 95 -16.77 -7.15 -8.76
CA GLY A 95 -17.81 -8.13 -9.01
C GLY A 95 -19.13 -7.45 -8.65
N CYS A 96 -19.88 -7.09 -9.68
CA CYS A 96 -21.04 -6.23 -9.62
C CYS A 96 -22.12 -6.88 -8.74
N PHE A 97 -22.10 -6.62 -7.43
CA PHE A 97 -23.29 -6.81 -6.61
C PHE A 97 -24.25 -5.71 -7.01
N ALA A 98 -25.19 -6.06 -7.89
CA ALA A 98 -26.31 -5.20 -8.18
C ALA A 98 -26.97 -4.77 -6.85
N PRO A 99 -27.35 -3.49 -6.69
CA PRO A 99 -27.99 -3.02 -5.47
C PRO A 99 -29.22 -3.88 -5.12
N PRO A 100 -29.46 -4.17 -3.82
CA PRO A 100 -30.57 -5.01 -3.41
C PRO A 100 -31.90 -4.44 -3.92
N ARG A 101 -32.67 -5.27 -4.64
CA ARG A 101 -33.88 -4.83 -5.37
C ARG A 101 -35.13 -4.65 -4.51
N THR A 102 -35.02 -4.78 -3.19
CA THR A 102 -36.19 -4.70 -2.31
C THR A 102 -36.03 -3.55 -1.32
N PRO A 103 -37.01 -2.63 -1.24
CA PRO A 103 -37.06 -1.70 -0.13
C PRO A 103 -37.19 -2.54 1.16
N VAL A 104 -36.34 -2.26 2.13
CA VAL A 104 -36.51 -2.76 3.50
C VAL A 104 -37.77 -2.07 4.03
N LEU A 105 -38.85 -2.83 4.19
CA LEU A 105 -40.04 -2.42 4.94
C LEU A 105 -39.79 -2.62 6.44
#